data_AF-A0A519FLR2-F1
#
_entry.id   AF-A0A519FLR2-F1
#
_cell.length_a   1.000
_cell.length_b   1.000
_cell.length_c   1.000
_cell.angle_alpha   90.00
_cell.angle_beta   90.00
_cell.angle_gamma   90.00
#
_symmetry.space_group_name_H-M   'P 1'
#
loop_
_entity.id
_entity.type
_entity.pdbx_description
1 polymer ?
#
loop_
_entity_poly.entity_id
_entity_poly.type
_entity_poly.pdbx_seq_one_letter_code
_entity_poly.pdbx_strand_id
1 'polypeptide(L)'
;MVQGSRDELLETIADQLPKAVFKDDGVEMLLADDAEGTLPAMRMVAMIEADYEARDMLAAKLAFKEEDVLAMPVSERVARCVAAFKYIHEWKRRRAADRIAADKQAVRAFRRRSRSRDQS
;
A
#
# COMPACT_ATOMS: atom_id res chain seq x y z
N MET A 1 4.98 -6.00 -14.76
CA MET A 1 3.79 -5.23 -14.33
C MET A 1 3.89 -3.81 -14.87
N VAL A 2 2.82 -3.24 -15.42
CA VAL A 2 2.78 -1.82 -15.83
C VAL A 2 2.64 -0.96 -14.58
N GLN A 3 3.31 0.19 -14.51
CA GLN A 3 3.31 1.05 -13.31
C GLN A 3 1.89 1.41 -12.83
N GLY A 4 0.94 1.63 -13.75
CA GLY A 4 -0.47 1.88 -13.41
C GLY A 4 -1.15 0.72 -12.67
N SER A 5 -0.95 -0.52 -13.14
CA SER A 5 -1.52 -1.72 -12.47
C SER A 5 -0.92 -1.97 -11.08
N ARG A 6 0.33 -1.57 -10.86
CA ARG A 6 0.99 -1.68 -9.55
C ARG A 6 0.39 -0.69 -8.55
N ASP A 7 0.20 0.55 -8.97
CA ASP A 7 -0.32 1.61 -8.11
C ASP A 7 -1.79 1.37 -7.72
N GLU A 8 -2.61 0.87 -8.65
CA GLU A 8 -4.00 0.47 -8.38
C GLU A 8 -4.08 -0.66 -7.33
N LEU A 9 -3.16 -1.63 -7.43
CA LEU A 9 -3.07 -2.73 -6.48
C LEU A 9 -2.66 -2.24 -5.09
N LEU A 10 -1.66 -1.35 -5.01
CA LEU A 10 -1.25 -0.74 -3.74
C LEU A 10 -2.35 0.11 -3.11
N GLU A 11 -3.13 0.87 -3.90
CA GLU A 11 -4.28 1.60 -3.33
C GLU A 11 -5.33 0.65 -2.78
N THR A 12 -5.66 -0.41 -3.51
CA THR A 12 -6.61 -1.42 -3.04
C THR A 12 -6.15 -2.02 -1.72
N ILE A 13 -4.88 -2.41 -1.61
CA ILE A 13 -4.32 -2.97 -0.38
C ILE A 13 -4.34 -1.93 0.74
N ALA A 14 -4.01 -0.68 0.45
CA ALA A 14 -4.00 0.40 1.43
C ALA A 14 -5.38 0.71 2.04
N ASP A 15 -6.45 0.41 1.32
CA ASP A 15 -7.82 0.60 1.79
C ASP A 15 -8.39 -0.64 2.50
N GLN A 16 -7.88 -1.84 2.17
CA GLN A 16 -8.36 -3.12 2.72
C GLN A 16 -7.57 -3.60 3.93
N LEU A 17 -6.24 -3.42 3.95
CA LEU A 17 -5.39 -3.88 5.05
C LEU A 17 -5.79 -3.28 6.40
N PRO A 18 -6.10 -1.98 6.53
CA PRO A 18 -6.60 -1.43 7.80
C PRO A 18 -7.87 -2.11 8.28
N LYS A 19 -8.81 -2.45 7.39
CA LYS A 19 -10.08 -3.12 7.75
C LYS A 19 -9.87 -4.56 8.18
N ALA A 20 -8.84 -5.20 7.63
CA ALA A 20 -8.47 -6.57 7.98
C ALA A 20 -7.71 -6.65 9.31
N VAL A 21 -7.00 -5.60 9.71
CA VAL A 21 -6.19 -5.58 10.94
C VAL A 21 -6.84 -4.81 12.09
N PHE A 22 -7.57 -3.74 11.80
CA PHE A 22 -8.22 -2.85 12.76
C PHE A 22 -9.75 -2.90 12.56
N LYS A 23 -10.45 -3.60 13.46
CA LYS A 23 -11.90 -3.48 13.61
C LYS A 23 -12.20 -2.45 14.71
N ASP A 24 -13.39 -1.86 14.68
CA ASP A 24 -13.82 -0.60 15.32
C ASP A 24 -13.41 -0.30 16.79
N ASP A 25 -12.85 -1.24 17.57
CA ASP A 25 -12.60 -1.08 19.02
C ASP A 25 -11.14 -1.21 19.49
N GLY A 26 -10.14 -1.36 18.61
CA GLY A 26 -8.74 -1.29 19.04
C GLY A 26 -7.76 -2.09 18.18
N VAL A 27 -6.48 -1.78 18.39
CA VAL A 27 -5.30 -2.38 17.70
C VAL A 27 -5.13 -3.88 18.00
N GLU A 28 -5.87 -4.41 18.97
CA GLU A 28 -5.81 -5.80 19.39
C GLU A 28 -6.93 -6.63 18.76
N MET A 29 -6.61 -7.89 18.45
CA MET A 29 -7.55 -8.96 18.10
C MET A 29 -7.97 -9.12 16.63
N LEU A 30 -7.03 -9.32 15.70
CA LEU A 30 -7.30 -10.21 14.54
C LEU A 30 -6.08 -11.05 14.09
N LEU A 31 -4.98 -11.09 14.87
CA LEU A 31 -3.82 -11.97 14.62
C LEU A 31 -3.67 -13.10 15.66
N ALA A 32 -4.69 -13.35 16.47
CA ALA A 32 -4.82 -14.57 17.26
C ALA A 32 -5.12 -15.74 16.30
N ASP A 33 -4.58 -16.93 16.59
CA ASP A 33 -4.25 -18.04 15.68
C ASP A 33 -5.36 -18.65 14.79
N ASP A 34 -6.55 -18.07 14.71
CA ASP A 34 -7.68 -18.55 13.92
C ASP A 34 -8.66 -17.45 13.49
N ALA A 35 -8.35 -16.18 13.74
CA ALA A 35 -9.26 -15.10 13.42
C ALA A 35 -9.42 -14.96 11.89
N GLU A 36 -10.66 -14.84 11.43
CA GLU A 36 -11.09 -14.73 10.02
C GLU A 36 -10.33 -13.63 9.21
N GLY A 37 -9.67 -12.69 9.90
CA GLY A 37 -8.86 -11.62 9.32
C GLY A 37 -7.35 -11.89 9.17
N THR A 38 -6.78 -12.90 9.84
CA THR A 38 -5.31 -13.12 9.89
C THR A 38 -4.73 -13.41 8.50
N LEU A 39 -5.26 -14.43 7.82
CA LEU A 39 -4.73 -14.89 6.54
C LEU A 39 -4.91 -13.84 5.43
N PRO A 40 -6.07 -13.18 5.27
CA PRO A 40 -6.20 -12.07 4.33
C PRO A 40 -5.23 -10.92 4.61
N ALA A 41 -5.04 -10.53 5.88
CA ALA A 41 -4.10 -9.47 6.25
C ALA A 41 -2.66 -9.85 5.91
N MET A 42 -2.21 -11.04 6.32
CA MET A 42 -0.85 -11.51 6.07
C MET A 42 -0.57 -11.74 4.58
N ARG A 43 -1.57 -12.11 3.79
CA ARG A 43 -1.45 -12.19 2.32
C ARG A 43 -1.19 -10.81 1.72
N MET A 44 -1.91 -9.78 2.18
CA MET A 44 -1.65 -8.40 1.76
C MET A 44 -0.27 -7.91 2.21
N VAL A 45 0.17 -8.27 3.42
CA VAL A 45 1.53 -7.98 3.92
C VAL A 45 2.61 -8.57 3.02
N ALA A 46 2.48 -9.84 2.62
CA ALA A 46 3.44 -10.48 1.71
C ALA A 46 3.54 -9.75 0.35
N MET A 47 2.42 -9.21 -0.15
CA MET A 47 2.42 -8.40 -1.38
C MET A 47 3.13 -7.06 -1.18
N ILE A 48 2.96 -6.42 -0.02
CA ILE A 48 3.63 -5.15 0.31
C ILE A 48 5.13 -5.34 0.47
N GLU A 49 5.56 -6.42 1.12
CA GLU A 49 6.98 -6.74 1.27
C GLU A 49 7.63 -7.04 -0.08
N ALA A 50 6.93 -7.76 -0.96
CA ALA A 50 7.40 -7.95 -2.32
C ALA A 50 7.56 -6.61 -3.05
N ASP A 51 6.59 -5.70 -2.90
CA ASP A 51 6.70 -4.36 -3.48
C ASP A 51 7.91 -3.57 -2.94
N TYR A 52 8.10 -3.60 -1.62
CA TYR A 52 9.23 -2.95 -0.95
C TYR A 52 10.58 -3.46 -1.46
N GLU A 53 10.67 -4.76 -1.71
CA GLU A 53 11.87 -5.44 -2.24
C GLU A 53 11.97 -5.40 -3.78
N ALA A 54 11.11 -4.63 -4.46
CA ALA A 54 11.04 -4.55 -5.92
C ALA A 54 10.80 -5.92 -6.60
N ARG A 55 10.11 -6.83 -5.93
CA ARG A 55 9.64 -8.14 -6.43
C ARG A 55 8.20 -8.05 -6.95
N ASP A 56 7.79 -9.07 -7.69
CA ASP A 56 6.44 -9.16 -8.23
C ASP A 56 5.41 -9.47 -7.12
N MET A 57 4.49 -8.53 -6.89
CA MET A 57 3.45 -8.63 -5.87
C MET A 57 2.46 -9.78 -6.13
N LEU A 58 2.14 -10.07 -7.40
CA LEU A 58 1.22 -11.15 -7.75
C LEU A 58 1.87 -12.51 -7.56
N ALA A 59 3.15 -12.63 -7.91
CA ALA A 59 3.92 -13.83 -7.61
C ALA A 59 3.99 -14.09 -6.10
N ALA A 60 4.20 -13.04 -5.29
CA ALA A 60 4.18 -13.16 -3.83
C ALA A 60 2.81 -13.58 -3.28
N LYS A 61 1.71 -13.04 -3.85
CA LYS A 61 0.35 -13.46 -3.50
C LYS A 61 0.12 -14.95 -3.78
N LEU A 62 0.61 -15.45 -4.93
CA LEU A 62 0.46 -16.86 -5.33
C LEU A 62 1.36 -17.81 -4.54
N ALA A 63 2.54 -17.33 -4.13
CA ALA A 63 3.48 -18.09 -3.30
C ALA A 63 3.10 -18.10 -1.80
N PHE A 64 2.08 -17.32 -1.41
CA PHE A 64 1.61 -17.24 -0.04
C PHE A 64 1.07 -18.60 0.44
N LYS A 65 1.65 -19.11 1.53
CA LYS A 65 1.21 -20.36 2.17
C LYS A 65 0.59 -20.06 3.52
N GLU A 66 -0.65 -20.51 3.70
CA GLU A 66 -1.41 -20.28 4.93
C GLU A 66 -0.76 -20.98 6.13
N GLU A 67 -0.25 -22.19 5.92
CA GLU A 67 0.45 -23.00 6.94
C GLU A 67 1.66 -22.26 7.54
N ASP A 68 2.48 -21.61 6.70
CA ASP A 68 3.67 -20.87 7.14
C ASP A 68 3.29 -19.68 8.05
N VAL A 69 2.14 -19.05 7.78
CA VAL A 69 1.65 -17.92 8.57
C VAL A 69 1.06 -18.39 9.90
N LEU A 70 0.34 -19.50 9.91
CA LEU A 70 -0.22 -20.05 11.14
C LEU A 70 0.87 -20.59 12.07
N ALA A 71 1.98 -21.08 11.51
CA ALA A 71 3.17 -21.47 12.29
C ALA A 71 3.98 -20.27 12.80
N MET A 72 3.79 -19.08 12.24
CA MET A 72 4.52 -17.86 12.62
C MET A 72 4.07 -17.34 13.99
N PRO A 73 4.97 -16.92 14.90
CA PRO A 73 4.57 -16.30 16.16
C PRO A 73 3.69 -15.06 15.95
N VAL A 74 2.67 -14.89 16.81
CA VAL A 74 1.78 -13.71 16.79
C VAL A 74 2.57 -12.40 16.76
N SER A 75 3.63 -12.30 17.58
CA SER A 75 4.48 -11.11 17.67
C SER A 75 5.16 -10.76 16.35
N GLU A 76 5.56 -11.77 15.57
CA GLU A 76 6.16 -11.57 14.25
C GLU A 76 5.11 -11.13 13.23
N ARG A 77 3.92 -11.74 13.23
CA ARG A 77 2.80 -11.31 12.38
C ARG A 77 2.44 -9.84 12.65
N VAL A 78 2.36 -9.44 13.92
CA VAL A 78 2.09 -8.06 14.33
C VAL A 78 3.19 -7.12 13.81
N ALA A 79 4.47 -7.48 14.00
CA ALA A 79 5.59 -6.66 13.55
C ALA A 79 5.56 -6.43 12.03
N ARG A 80 5.27 -7.48 11.25
CA ARG A 80 5.15 -7.39 9.79
C ARG A 80 3.96 -6.53 9.36
N CYS A 81 2.80 -6.68 9.99
CA CYS A 81 1.64 -5.80 9.75
C CYS A 81 1.97 -4.33 10.04
N VAL A 82 2.64 -4.04 11.16
CA VAL A 82 3.04 -2.66 11.51
C VAL A 82 4.03 -2.09 10.49
N ALA A 83 5.01 -2.87 10.04
CA ALA A 83 5.95 -2.46 9.00
C ALA A 83 5.23 -2.14 7.68
N ALA A 84 4.32 -3.03 7.25
CA ALA A 84 3.49 -2.86 6.07
C ALA A 84 2.63 -1.58 6.14
N PHE A 85 2.03 -1.28 7.30
CA PHE A 85 1.28 -0.04 7.49
C PHE A 85 2.14 1.21 7.35
N LYS A 86 3.33 1.22 7.96
CA LYS A 86 4.26 2.35 7.85
C LYS A 86 4.65 2.60 6.40
N TYR A 87 4.96 1.53 5.66
CA TYR A 87 5.29 1.60 4.25
C TYR A 87 4.16 2.21 3.42
N ILE A 88 2.92 1.71 3.56
CA ILE A 88 1.75 2.23 2.84
C ILE A 88 1.53 3.72 3.13
N HIS A 89 1.63 4.13 4.40
CA HIS A 89 1.47 5.54 4.77
C HIS A 89 2.54 6.44 4.17
N GLU A 90 3.77 5.94 4.06
CA GLU A 90 4.83 6.67 3.40
C GLU A 90 4.58 6.77 1.89
N TRP A 91 4.23 5.66 1.24
CA TRP A 91 3.90 5.62 -0.18
C TRP A 91 2.75 6.56 -0.54
N LYS A 92 1.64 6.55 0.22
CA LYS A 92 0.51 7.50 0.04
C LYS A 92 0.97 8.95 0.15
N ARG A 93 1.84 9.27 1.12
CA ARG A 93 2.39 10.62 1.30
C ARG A 93 3.24 11.06 0.11
N ARG A 94 4.09 10.18 -0.43
CA ARG A 94 4.91 10.50 -1.62
C ARG A 94 4.03 10.80 -2.84
N ARG A 95 3.02 9.97 -3.11
CA ARG A 95 2.08 10.20 -4.22
C ARG A 95 1.32 11.52 -4.11
N ALA A 96 0.87 11.86 -2.91
CA ALA A 96 0.20 13.15 -2.67
C ALA A 96 1.14 14.33 -2.99
N ALA A 97 2.42 14.23 -2.60
CA ALA A 97 3.42 15.24 -2.91
C ALA A 97 3.70 15.35 -4.42
N ASP A 98 3.82 14.22 -5.11
CA ASP A 98 4.05 14.16 -6.56
C ASP A 98 2.88 14.78 -7.33
N ARG A 99 1.64 14.50 -6.91
CA ARG A 99 0.43 15.12 -7.49
C ARG A 99 0.45 16.64 -7.33
N ILE A 100 0.74 17.14 -6.13
CA ILE A 100 0.85 18.58 -5.87
C ILE A 100 1.96 19.21 -6.73
N ALA A 101 3.08 18.51 -6.92
CA ALA A 101 4.17 18.98 -7.77
C ALA A 101 3.76 19.05 -9.25
N ALA A 102 3.08 18.01 -9.75
CA ALA A 102 2.55 17.97 -11.10
C ALA A 102 1.54 19.09 -11.37
N ASP A 103 0.61 19.33 -10.44
CA ASP A 103 -0.38 20.41 -10.52
C ASP A 103 0.30 21.78 -10.58
N LYS A 104 1.31 22.02 -9.73
CA LYS A 104 2.11 23.26 -9.77
C LYS A 104 2.81 23.45 -11.11
N GLN A 105 3.35 22.38 -11.71
CA GLN A 105 3.96 22.43 -13.03
C GLN A 105 2.94 22.74 -14.13
N ALA A 106 1.76 22.10 -14.09
CA ALA A 106 0.68 22.36 -15.04
C ALA A 106 0.21 23.82 -14.99
N VAL A 107 0.02 24.39 -13.79
CA VAL A 107 -0.33 25.80 -13.60
C VAL A 107 0.75 26.74 -14.16
N ARG A 108 2.03 26.45 -13.91
CA ARG A 108 3.15 27.24 -14.47
C ARG A 108 3.19 27.16 -16.00
N ALA A 109 2.97 25.98 -16.57
CA ALA A 109 2.92 25.79 -18.02
C ALA A 109 1.75 26.53 -18.66
N PHE A 110 0.57 26.50 -18.03
CA PHE A 110 -0.61 27.26 -18.47
C PHE A 110 -0.34 28.76 -18.47
N ARG A 111 0.18 29.32 -17.37
CA ARG A 111 0.52 30.75 -17.28
C ARG A 111 1.53 31.20 -18.33
N ARG A 112 2.51 30.36 -18.68
CA ARG A 112 3.47 30.65 -19.76
C ARG A 112 2.80 30.71 -21.12
N ARG A 113 1.89 29.77 -21.43
CA ARG A 113 1.16 29.73 -22.71
C ARG A 113 0.16 30.88 -22.86
N SER A 114 -0.50 31.30 -21.79
CA SER A 114 -1.39 32.47 -21.83
C SER A 114 -0.61 33.75 -22.14
N ARG A 115 0.53 33.96 -21.48
CA ARG A 115 1.38 35.15 -21.70
C ARG A 115 1.99 35.22 -23.10
N SER A 116 2.30 34.09 -23.74
CA SER A 116 2.77 34.09 -25.13
C SER A 116 1.67 34.39 -26.15
N ARG A 117 0.40 34.17 -25.79
CA ARG A 117 -0.76 34.39 -26.67
C ARG A 117 -1.23 35.84 -26.68
N ASP A 118 -1.05 36.56 -25.58
CA ASP A 118 -1.39 37.99 -25.47
C ASP A 118 -0.35 38.92 -26.14
N GLN A 119 0.78 38.38 -26.61
CA GLN A 119 1.86 39.13 -27.28
C GLN A 119 1.96 38.88 -28.79
N SER A 120 1.03 38.11 -29.38
CA SER A 120 0.93 37.83 -30.82
C SER A 120 -0.34 38.45 -31.39
#